data_AF-A0A160FWX4-F1
#
_entry.id   AF-A0A160FWX4-F1
#
_cell.length_a   1.000
_cell.length_b   1.000
_cell.length_c   1.000
_cell.angle_alpha   90.00
_cell.angle_beta   90.00
_cell.angle_gamma   90.00
#
_symmetry.space_group_name_H-M   'P 1'
#
loop_
_entity.id
_entity.type
_entity.pdbx_description
1 polymer ?
#
loop_
_entity_poly.entity_id
_entity_poly.type
_entity_poly.pdbx_seq_one_letter_code
_entity_poly.pdbx_strand_id
1 'polypeptide(L)'
;MADIYLLAGLTLPQGVAHESLPGTVSRFISDCWHGMSRTQMMGRAKRRGLRLSFRPTARCRSGETGVFELRFNDGAVECLMLARLQRVGARHGKRRQTSRIDVSRPPPRDPRQTRLF
;
A
#
# COMPACT_ATOMS: atom_id res chain seq x y z
N MET A 1 21.53 2.46 3.65
CA MET A 1 20.55 2.71 2.56
C MET A 1 19.27 1.97 2.90
N ALA A 2 18.13 2.67 2.88
CA ALA A 2 16.84 2.12 3.31
C ALA A 2 16.26 1.18 2.25
N ASP A 3 15.75 0.03 2.68
CA ASP A 3 15.03 -0.90 1.81
C ASP A 3 13.81 -0.24 1.17
N ILE A 4 13.65 -0.44 -0.13
CA ILE A 4 12.49 0.05 -0.87
C ILE A 4 11.43 -1.06 -0.83
N TYR A 5 10.32 -0.80 -0.14
CA TYR A 5 9.16 -1.68 -0.12
C TYR A 5 8.12 -1.19 -1.12
N LEU A 6 7.71 -2.06 -2.03
CA LEU A 6 6.65 -1.80 -3.02
C LEU A 6 5.40 -2.61 -2.67
N LEU A 7 4.23 -1.99 -2.79
CA LEU A 7 2.94 -2.61 -2.52
C LEU A 7 2.62 -3.68 -3.57
N ALA A 8 2.52 -4.93 -3.16
CA ALA A 8 2.07 -6.04 -4.00
C ALA A 8 0.56 -6.33 -3.83
N GLY A 9 -0.02 -5.96 -2.69
CA GLY A 9 -1.47 -6.09 -2.48
C GLY A 9 -1.93 -5.65 -1.08
N LEU A 10 -3.22 -5.37 -0.96
CA LEU A 10 -3.90 -5.07 0.31
C LEU A 10 -4.99 -6.10 0.55
N THR A 11 -5.10 -6.57 1.79
CA THR A 11 -6.09 -7.55 2.21
C THR A 11 -6.60 -7.20 3.59
N LEU A 12 -7.89 -7.42 3.83
CA LEU A 12 -8.47 -7.30 5.17
C LEU A 12 -8.11 -8.50 6.04
N PRO A 13 -8.03 -8.32 7.37
CA PRO A 13 -7.94 -9.44 8.29
C PRO A 13 -9.19 -10.32 8.17
N GLN A 14 -9.02 -11.61 8.46
CA GLN A 14 -10.14 -12.54 8.44
C GLN A 14 -11.21 -12.11 9.45
N GLY A 15 -12.46 -12.01 9.00
CA GLY A 15 -13.59 -11.58 9.84
C GLY A 15 -13.90 -10.08 9.81
N VAL A 16 -13.13 -9.27 9.07
CA VAL A 16 -13.45 -7.85 8.86
C VAL A 16 -14.14 -7.68 7.51
N ALA A 17 -15.39 -7.20 7.53
CA ALA A 17 -16.15 -6.91 6.33
C ALA A 17 -15.73 -5.55 5.74
N HIS A 18 -15.83 -5.39 4.41
CA HIS A 18 -15.39 -4.17 3.74
C HIS A 18 -16.30 -2.97 4.08
N GLU A 19 -17.58 -3.23 4.29
CA GLU A 19 -18.59 -2.27 4.70
C GLU A 19 -18.41 -1.76 6.14
N SER A 20 -17.68 -2.51 6.98
CA SER A 20 -17.36 -2.11 8.35
C SER A 20 -16.17 -1.17 8.44
N LEU A 21 -15.49 -0.90 7.31
CA LEU A 21 -14.34 -0.01 7.30
C LEU A 21 -14.77 1.46 7.39
N PRO A 22 -14.04 2.28 8.17
CA PRO A 22 -14.23 3.72 8.13
C PRO A 22 -14.07 4.25 6.70
N GLY A 23 -14.96 5.14 6.26
CA GLY A 23 -14.96 5.67 4.90
C GLY A 23 -13.61 6.29 4.47
N THR A 24 -12.86 6.85 5.43
CA THR A 24 -11.50 7.37 5.22
C THR A 24 -10.50 6.27 4.85
N VAL A 25 -10.60 5.09 5.47
CA VAL A 25 -9.78 3.91 5.17
C VAL A 25 -10.17 3.34 3.79
N SER A 26 -11.46 3.24 3.47
CA SER A 26 -11.93 2.79 2.15
C SER A 26 -11.44 3.69 1.01
N ARG A 27 -11.42 5.02 1.23
CA ARG A 27 -10.83 5.99 0.30
C ARG A 27 -9.32 5.83 0.18
N PHE A 28 -8.63 5.56 1.28
CA PHE A 28 -7.19 5.25 1.25
C PHE A 28 -6.89 4.00 0.43
N ILE A 29 -7.67 2.92 0.59
CA ILE A 29 -7.50 1.69 -0.19
C ILE A 29 -7.68 1.97 -1.69
N SER A 30 -8.71 2.74 -2.05
CA SER A 30 -9.00 3.14 -3.44
C SER A 30 -7.91 4.04 -4.05
N ASP A 31 -7.12 4.68 -3.20
CA ASP A 31 -5.99 5.53 -3.57
C ASP A 31 -4.70 4.73 -3.74
N CYS A 32 -4.64 3.47 -3.29
CA CYS A 32 -3.49 2.58 -3.40
C CYS A 32 -3.47 1.82 -4.74
N TRP A 33 -2.27 1.51 -5.24
CA TRP A 33 -2.07 0.71 -6.45
C TRP A 33 -0.85 -0.21 -6.32
N HIS A 34 -0.81 -1.26 -7.15
CA HIS A 34 0.32 -2.19 -7.21
C HIS A 34 1.62 -1.47 -7.64
N GLY A 35 2.68 -1.62 -6.85
CA GLY A 35 3.97 -0.94 -7.05
C GLY A 35 4.12 0.37 -6.27
N MET A 36 3.10 0.82 -5.54
CA MET A 36 3.20 2.01 -4.69
C MET A 36 4.23 1.82 -3.56
N SER A 37 5.11 2.80 -3.34
CA SER A 37 6.11 2.71 -2.28
C SER A 37 5.54 2.97 -0.88
N ARG A 38 6.24 2.47 0.16
CA ARG A 38 5.89 2.74 1.57
C ARG A 38 5.73 4.23 1.87
N THR A 39 6.65 5.07 1.41
CA THR A 39 6.61 6.52 1.64
C THR A 39 5.42 7.17 0.92
N GLN A 40 5.06 6.70 -0.28
CA GLN A 40 3.88 7.19 -1.00
C GLN A 40 2.59 6.83 -0.26
N MET A 41 2.49 5.61 0.28
CA MET A 41 1.37 5.21 1.13
C MET A 41 1.26 6.11 2.37
N MET A 42 2.36 6.35 3.08
CA MET A 42 2.37 7.25 4.24
C MET A 42 1.95 8.67 3.87
N GLY A 43 2.42 9.20 2.74
CA GLY A 43 2.04 10.52 2.26
C GLY A 43 0.54 10.63 1.96
N ARG A 44 -0.05 9.59 1.35
CA ARG A 44 -1.49 9.53 1.06
C ARG A 44 -2.33 9.41 2.33
N ALA A 45 -1.94 8.54 3.27
CA ALA A 45 -2.60 8.42 4.56
C ALA A 45 -2.61 9.77 5.30
N LYS A 46 -1.46 10.44 5.38
CA LYS A 46 -1.35 11.77 6.01
C LYS A 46 -2.28 12.80 5.36
N ARG A 47 -2.39 12.83 4.03
CA ARG A 47 -3.31 13.73 3.31
C ARG A 47 -4.79 13.45 3.61
N ARG A 48 -5.12 12.24 4.06
CA ARG A 48 -6.47 11.84 4.47
C ARG A 48 -6.70 12.00 5.98
N GLY A 49 -5.74 12.57 6.72
CA GLY A 49 -5.82 12.67 8.18
C GLY A 49 -5.56 11.35 8.91
N LEU A 50 -5.06 10.32 8.22
CA LEU A 50 -4.77 9.02 8.81
C LEU A 50 -3.31 8.93 9.27
N ARG A 51 -3.09 8.50 10.50
CA ARG A 51 -1.80 8.05 11.01
C ARG A 51 -1.60 6.58 10.64
N LEU A 52 -0.71 6.34 9.69
CA LEU A 52 -0.39 4.99 9.19
C LEU A 52 0.90 4.46 9.83
N SER A 53 0.80 3.27 10.42
CA SER A 53 1.95 2.53 10.95
C SER A 53 2.09 1.17 10.26
N PHE A 54 3.34 0.76 10.02
CA PHE A 54 3.67 -0.52 9.39
C PHE A 54 4.39 -1.41 10.39
N ARG A 55 3.86 -2.61 10.63
CA ARG A 55 4.53 -3.62 11.45
C ARG A 55 4.75 -4.88 10.61
N PRO A 56 5.99 -5.36 10.43
CA PRO A 56 6.22 -6.63 9.76
C PRO A 56 5.64 -7.77 10.61
N THR A 57 4.89 -8.69 10.00
CA THR A 57 4.39 -9.89 10.71
C THR A 57 5.48 -10.96 10.84
N ALA A 58 6.44 -10.97 9.91
CA ALA A 58 7.58 -11.87 9.90
C ALA A 58 8.82 -11.19 9.30
N ARG A 59 10.01 -11.78 9.53
CA ARG A 59 11.24 -11.33 8.87
C ARG A 59 11.14 -11.61 7.37
N CYS A 60 11.22 -10.58 6.54
CA CYS A 60 11.19 -10.67 5.08
C CYS A 60 12.61 -10.50 4.50
N ARG A 61 13.07 -11.43 3.66
CA ARG A 61 14.38 -11.29 3.00
C ARG A 61 14.29 -10.37 1.79
N SER A 62 15.46 -9.96 1.26
CA SER A 62 15.53 -9.15 0.04
C SER A 62 15.01 -9.94 -1.16
N GLY A 63 14.11 -9.36 -1.94
CA GLY A 63 13.47 -10.00 -3.09
C GLY A 63 12.22 -10.80 -2.76
N GLU A 64 11.89 -10.98 -1.48
CA GLU A 64 10.67 -11.65 -1.03
C GLU A 64 9.53 -10.64 -0.83
N THR A 65 8.30 -11.17 -0.88
CA THR A 65 7.09 -10.45 -0.49
C THR A 65 6.77 -10.78 0.96
N GLY A 66 6.89 -9.77 1.83
CA GLY A 66 6.53 -9.87 3.23
C GLY A 66 5.10 -9.41 3.47
N VAL A 67 4.48 -9.95 4.52
CA VAL A 67 3.21 -9.44 5.03
C VAL A 67 3.50 -8.41 6.12
N PHE A 68 2.80 -7.28 6.05
CA PHE A 68 2.90 -6.17 6.97
C PHE A 68 1.52 -5.83 7.48
N GLU A 69 1.38 -5.72 8.80
CA GLU A 69 0.21 -5.10 9.41
C GLU A 69 0.27 -3.60 9.17
N LEU A 70 -0.80 -3.07 8.59
CA LEU A 70 -1.09 -1.65 8.48
C LEU A 70 -2.06 -1.28 9.60
N ARG A 71 -1.62 -0.40 10.49
CA ARG A 71 -2.50 0.21 11.50
C ARG A 71 -2.84 1.62 11.07
N PHE A 72 -4.13 1.89 10.92
CA PHE A 72 -4.68 3.20 10.62
C PHE A 72 -5.31 3.75 11.89
N ASN A 73 -5.01 5.00 12.19
CA ASN A 73 -5.64 5.72 13.29
C ASN A 73 -5.99 7.13 12.82
N ASP A 74 -7.23 7.55 13.03
CA ASP A 74 -7.71 8.91 12.73
C ASP A 74 -7.93 9.77 14.00
N GLY A 75 -7.47 9.28 15.15
CA GLY A 75 -7.67 9.88 16.47
C GLY A 75 -8.89 9.35 17.22
N ALA A 76 -9.88 8.76 16.53
CA ALA A 76 -11.10 8.23 17.13
C ALA A 76 -11.23 6.71 16.98
N VAL A 77 -10.81 6.17 15.83
CA VAL A 77 -10.93 4.77 15.47
C VAL A 77 -9.57 4.21 15.07
N GLU A 78 -9.29 2.99 15.50
CA GLU A 78 -8.16 2.19 15.00
C GLU A 78 -8.67 1.10 14.07
N CYS A 79 -8.05 0.97 12.90
CA CYS A 79 -8.34 -0.07 11.92
C CYS A 79 -7.06 -0.81 11.53
N LEU A 80 -7.14 -2.13 11.39
CA LEU A 80 -6.03 -2.99 11.01
C LEU A 80 -6.26 -3.60 9.63
N MET A 81 -5.23 -3.59 8.80
CA MET A 81 -5.19 -4.30 7.52
C MET A 81 -3.88 -5.04 7.34
N LEU A 82 -3.84 -5.94 6.35
CA LEU A 82 -2.63 -6.62 5.92
C LEU A 82 -2.21 -6.11 4.54
N ALA A 83 -0.96 -5.68 4.43
CA ALA A 83 -0.30 -5.34 3.19
C ALA A 83 0.74 -6.38 2.82
N ARG A 84 0.71 -6.82 1.57
CA ARG A 84 1.82 -7.58 0.97
C ARG A 84 2.77 -6.57 0.36
N LEU A 85 3.99 -6.48 0.89
CA LEU A 85 5.03 -5.58 0.36
C LEU A 85 6.21 -6.40 -0.14
N GLN A 86 6.64 -6.14 -1.37
CA GLN A 86 7.85 -6.72 -1.95
C GLN A 86 9.06 -5.88 -1.51
N ARG A 87 10.05 -6.53 -0.90
CA ARG A 87 11.33 -5.89 -0.54
C ARG A 87 12.22 -5.85 -1.78
N VAL A 88 12.33 -4.69 -2.40
CA VAL A 88 13.28 -4.47 -3.50
C VAL A 88 14.59 -4.01 -2.86
N GLY A 89 15.50 -4.96 -2.63
CA GLY A 89 16.85 -4.62 -2.16
C GLY A 89 17.54 -3.69 -3.14
N ALA A 90 18.47 -2.87 -2.63
CA ALA A 90 19.30 -1.97 -3.42
C ALA A 90 20.25 -2.78 -4.33
N ARG A 91 19.76 -3.34 -5.45
CA ARG A 91 20.60 -3.92 -6.48
C ARG A 91 21.15 -2.80 -7.35
N HIS A 92 22.27 -2.24 -6.93
CA HIS A 92 23.16 -1.54 -7.85
C HIS A 92 23.78 -2.59 -8.78
N GLY A 93 23.56 -2.46 -10.10
CA GLY A 93 24.35 -3.14 -11.13
C GLY A 93 23.71 -4.35 -11.82
N LYS A 94 23.40 -4.16 -13.12
CA LYS A 94 23.36 -5.17 -14.18
C LYS A 94 22.36 -6.34 -14.03
N ARG A 95 21.09 -6.06 -14.31
CA ARG A 95 20.30 -6.88 -15.26
C ARG A 95 19.11 -6.08 -15.77
N ARG A 96 19.26 -5.51 -16.97
CA ARG A 96 18.14 -5.12 -17.82
C ARG A 96 17.27 -6.36 -18.02
N GLN A 97 16.04 -6.32 -17.53
CA GLN A 97 14.91 -6.98 -18.20
C GLN A 97 13.66 -6.16 -17.92
N THR A 98 13.42 -5.24 -18.84
CA THR A 98 12.10 -4.95 -19.43
C THR A 98 10.93 -4.78 -18.48
N SER A 99 10.90 -3.65 -17.78
CA SER A 99 9.75 -2.75 -17.91
C SER A 99 10.21 -1.40 -17.38
N ARG A 100 10.04 -0.36 -18.17
CA ARG A 100 10.24 1.02 -17.73
C ARG A 100 9.46 1.17 -16.43
N ILE A 101 10.17 1.39 -15.32
CA ILE A 101 9.65 2.14 -14.18
C ILE A 101 9.52 3.58 -14.72
N ASP A 102 8.54 3.73 -15.61
CA ASP A 102 7.87 4.98 -15.84
C ASP A 102 7.33 5.36 -14.47
N VAL A 103 7.61 6.59 -14.05
CA VAL A 103 7.17 7.14 -12.78
C VAL A 103 5.68 6.81 -12.68
N SER A 104 5.31 5.84 -11.81
CA SER A 104 3.99 5.23 -11.85
C SER A 104 2.95 6.29 -11.51
N ARG A 105 2.46 7.00 -12.54
CA ARG A 105 1.29 7.86 -12.42
C ARG A 105 0.14 6.91 -12.10
N PRO A 106 -0.76 7.31 -11.18
CA PRO A 106 -2.01 6.59 -11.05
C PRO A 106 -2.63 6.44 -12.44
N PRO A 107 -3.17 5.27 -12.80
CA PRO A 107 -3.81 5.08 -14.09
C PRO A 107 -4.86 6.17 -14.30
N PRO A 108 -5.00 6.73 -15.51
CA PRO A 108 -6.04 7.71 -15.80
C PRO A 108 -7.40 7.11 -15.43
N ARG A 109 -8.10 7.71 -14.47
CA ARG A 109 -9.48 7.32 -14.15
C ARG A 109 -10.37 7.81 -15.30
N ASP A 110 -11.08 6.88 -15.96
CA ASP A 110 -12.06 7.23 -17.00
C ASP A 110 -13.28 7.91 -16.35
N PRO A 111 -13.68 9.12 -16.79
CA PRO A 111 -14.86 9.82 -16.27
C PRO A 111 -16.18 9.06 -16.47
N ARG A 112 -16.22 8.00 -17.29
CA ARG A 112 -17.40 7.13 -17.44
C ARG A 112 -17.59 6.13 -16.30
N GLN A 113 -16.57 5.88 -15.47
CA GLN A 113 -16.67 4.97 -14.33
C GLN A 113 -17.31 5.59 -13.08
N THR A 114 -17.77 6.85 -13.15
CA THR A 114 -18.35 7.58 -12.01
C THR A 114 -19.74 7.10 -11.56
N ARG A 115 -20.18 5.89 -11.93
CA ARG A 115 -21.55 5.39 -11.66
C ARG A 115 -21.66 3.97 -11.10
N LEU A 116 -20.57 3.39 -10.60
CA LEU A 116 -20.66 2.17 -9.81
C LEU A 116 -19.92 2.41 -8.49
N PHE A 117 -20.70 2.36 -7.42
CA PHE A 117 -20.38 2.58 -6.00
C PHE A 117 -20.45 4.04 -5.52
#